data_AF-A0A660SAG6-F1
#
_entry.id   AF-A0A660SAG6-F1
#
_cell.length_a   1.000
_cell.length_b   1.000
_cell.length_c   1.000
_cell.angle_alpha   90.00
_cell.angle_beta   90.00
_cell.angle_gamma   90.00
#
_symmetry.space_group_name_H-M   'P 1'
#
loop_
_entity.id
_entity.type
_entity.pdbx_description
1 polymer ?
#
loop_
_entity_poly.entity_id
_entity_poly.type
_entity_poly.pdbx_seq_one_letter_code
_entity_poly.pdbx_strand_id
1 'polypeptide(L)'
;MKKFLLMVLLSVFILSSCSLLNLSSVPQTAVITVSGVESGETTTNRVISVSGTVHNPDNSATTFSGYVILILNSTQYDMSVSSVGDNEYSFSHDVVIVNGRNELQIKVYNSDSVLVEESPVYVIIGNLPTYPFRVELTWDTDDNDVDLHAYYIPQGDTTPSQHCWYADKSGITDAFLDVDDVNGYGPENFTIVTEHPGTYRMALRYFSSHGVTSDVTCTVRIYKNENLVSTQTHVFIESQANGDDATNDWYFYDYTVQ
;
A
#
# COMPACT_ATOMS: atom_id res chain seq x y z
N MET A 1 39.76 -54.81 -56.94
CA MET A 1 39.30 -53.47 -56.52
C MET A 1 37.79 -53.50 -56.28
N LYS A 2 37.32 -52.81 -55.23
CA LYS A 2 35.94 -52.67 -54.73
C LYS A 2 35.42 -53.85 -53.89
N LYS A 3 34.81 -53.67 -52.71
CA LYS A 3 34.78 -52.63 -51.67
C LYS A 3 33.95 -53.28 -50.53
N PHE A 4 34.49 -53.39 -49.32
CA PHE A 4 33.75 -53.85 -48.13
C PHE A 4 32.89 -52.69 -47.61
N LEU A 5 31.64 -52.96 -47.22
CA LEU A 5 30.82 -52.00 -46.47
C LEU A 5 30.23 -52.72 -45.23
N LEU A 6 30.65 -52.23 -44.06
CA LEU A 6 30.19 -52.54 -42.72
C LEU A 6 29.55 -51.26 -42.18
N MET A 7 28.32 -51.31 -41.67
CA MET A 7 27.80 -50.32 -40.70
C MET A 7 26.52 -50.89 -40.07
N VAL A 8 26.59 -51.38 -38.83
CA VAL A 8 26.31 -50.69 -37.55
C VAL A 8 24.80 -50.50 -37.32
N LEU A 9 24.26 -51.32 -36.41
CA LEU A 9 22.93 -51.17 -35.82
C LEU A 9 22.88 -49.86 -35.01
N LEU A 10 21.95 -48.98 -35.34
CA LEU A 10 21.62 -47.80 -34.54
C LEU A 10 20.49 -48.17 -33.56
N SER A 11 20.81 -48.24 -32.28
CA SER A 11 19.83 -48.41 -31.20
C SER A 11 19.01 -47.12 -31.01
N VAL A 12 17.70 -47.23 -31.21
CA VAL A 12 16.73 -46.16 -30.95
C VAL A 12 16.53 -46.04 -29.43
N PHE A 13 16.99 -44.94 -28.84
CA PHE A 13 16.58 -44.54 -27.49
C PHE A 13 15.24 -43.81 -27.60
N ILE A 14 14.16 -44.45 -27.14
CA ILE A 14 12.86 -43.81 -26.92
C ILE A 14 12.96 -43.07 -25.58
N LEU A 15 13.17 -41.76 -25.62
CA LEU A 15 13.02 -40.90 -24.44
C LEU A 15 11.51 -40.72 -24.19
N SER A 16 11.00 -41.53 -23.26
CA SER A 16 9.68 -41.35 -22.66
C SER A 16 9.69 -40.11 -21.77
N SER A 17 8.64 -39.28 -21.93
CA SER A 17 8.21 -38.22 -21.00
C SER A 17 9.31 -37.27 -20.50
N CYS A 18 9.69 -36.30 -21.32
CA CYS A 18 10.25 -35.06 -20.79
C CYS A 18 9.07 -34.25 -20.22
N SER A 19 8.78 -34.43 -18.93
CA SER A 19 7.98 -33.48 -18.17
C SER A 19 8.56 -32.10 -18.41
N LEU A 20 7.75 -31.19 -18.96
CA LEU A 20 8.03 -29.76 -19.05
C LEU A 20 8.53 -29.33 -17.67
N LEU A 21 9.83 -29.08 -17.56
CA LEU A 21 10.38 -28.33 -16.44
C LEU A 21 9.67 -26.99 -16.50
N ASN A 22 8.72 -26.79 -15.60
CA ASN A 22 8.13 -25.49 -15.33
C ASN A 22 9.26 -24.69 -14.64
N LEU A 23 10.21 -24.16 -15.42
CA LEU A 23 11.09 -23.13 -14.92
C LEU A 23 10.17 -21.97 -14.60
N SER A 24 9.89 -21.76 -13.31
CA SER A 24 9.46 -20.45 -12.84
C SER A 24 10.47 -19.47 -13.41
N SER A 25 10.03 -18.60 -14.32
CA SER A 25 10.85 -17.52 -14.84
C SER A 25 11.42 -16.76 -13.66
N VAL A 26 12.73 -16.50 -13.67
CA VAL A 26 13.33 -15.60 -12.68
C VAL A 26 12.60 -14.26 -12.80
N PRO A 27 12.05 -13.71 -11.71
CA PRO A 27 11.41 -12.41 -11.76
C PRO A 27 12.35 -11.36 -12.34
N GLN A 28 11.81 -10.44 -13.15
CA GLN A 28 12.54 -9.25 -13.59
C GLN A 28 12.81 -8.33 -12.39
N THR A 29 13.66 -7.33 -12.58
CA THR A 29 13.98 -6.36 -11.52
C THR A 29 13.17 -5.09 -11.69
N ALA A 30 12.32 -4.78 -10.72
CA ALA A 30 11.66 -3.48 -10.64
C ALA A 30 12.65 -2.37 -10.31
N VAL A 31 12.48 -1.20 -10.92
CA VAL A 31 13.27 0.00 -10.61
C VAL A 31 12.50 0.84 -9.60
N ILE A 32 13.15 1.16 -8.50
CA ILE A 32 12.56 1.98 -7.43
C ILE A 32 13.44 3.18 -7.12
N THR A 33 12.80 4.27 -6.76
CA THR A 33 13.37 5.50 -6.23
C THR A 33 12.70 5.80 -4.90
N VAL A 34 13.50 6.04 -3.88
CA VAL A 34 13.04 6.45 -2.55
C VAL A 34 13.48 7.89 -2.35
N SER A 35 12.53 8.78 -2.12
CA SER A 35 12.79 10.22 -2.16
C SER A 35 13.72 10.66 -1.03
N GLY A 36 14.89 11.19 -1.43
CA GLY A 36 15.82 11.86 -0.51
C GLY A 36 16.56 10.97 0.49
N VAL A 37 16.52 9.65 0.33
CA VAL A 37 17.19 8.70 1.24
C VAL A 37 17.75 7.55 0.42
N GLU A 38 19.05 7.25 0.52
CA GLU A 38 19.63 6.05 -0.08
C GLU A 38 19.41 4.81 0.81
N SER A 39 19.51 3.60 0.21
CA SER A 39 19.30 2.36 0.98
C SER A 39 20.39 2.18 2.03
N GLY A 40 19.97 2.05 3.30
CA GLY A 40 20.82 1.96 4.47
C GLY A 40 21.04 3.30 5.18
N GLU A 41 20.60 4.41 4.60
CA GLU A 41 20.74 5.73 5.21
C GLU A 41 19.71 5.97 6.32
N THR A 42 20.02 6.97 7.13
CA THR A 42 19.17 7.44 8.22
C THR A 42 18.39 8.68 7.80
N THR A 43 17.13 8.76 8.19
CA THR A 43 16.28 9.93 7.94
C THR A 43 15.46 10.32 9.17
N THR A 44 15.15 11.61 9.28
CA THR A 44 14.20 12.15 10.25
C THR A 44 12.82 12.43 9.63
N ASN A 45 12.67 12.18 8.32
CA ASN A 45 11.39 12.32 7.64
C ASN A 45 10.56 11.06 7.90
N ARG A 46 9.34 11.24 8.41
CA ARG A 46 8.42 10.14 8.70
C ARG A 46 7.69 9.65 7.44
N VAL A 47 7.30 10.58 6.58
CA VAL A 47 6.67 10.27 5.29
C VAL A 47 7.77 10.20 4.24
N ILE A 48 7.81 9.09 3.50
CA ILE A 48 8.77 8.86 2.43
C ILE A 48 8.00 8.52 1.16
N SER A 49 8.22 9.31 0.11
CA SER A 49 7.69 9.00 -1.21
C SER A 49 8.52 7.93 -1.89
N VAL A 50 7.84 6.91 -2.39
CA VAL A 50 8.39 5.75 -3.08
C VAL A 50 7.79 5.73 -4.47
N SER A 51 8.61 5.74 -5.49
CA SER A 51 8.16 5.73 -6.88
C SER A 51 9.07 4.89 -7.74
N GLY A 52 8.65 4.61 -8.97
CA GLY A 52 9.47 3.82 -9.87
C GLY A 52 8.73 3.40 -11.13
N THR A 53 9.33 2.46 -11.85
CA THR A 53 8.74 1.83 -13.02
C THR A 53 8.79 0.31 -12.90
N VAL A 54 7.76 -0.33 -13.44
CA VAL A 54 7.62 -1.78 -13.60
C VAL A 54 7.22 -2.10 -15.03
N HIS A 55 7.38 -3.35 -15.43
CA HIS A 55 7.00 -3.82 -16.75
C HIS A 55 5.60 -4.44 -16.72
N ASN A 56 4.91 -4.42 -17.87
CA ASN A 56 3.68 -5.20 -18.00
C ASN A 56 4.00 -6.70 -17.83
N PRO A 57 3.28 -7.44 -16.96
CA PRO A 57 3.42 -8.89 -16.88
C PRO A 57 3.13 -9.62 -18.20
N ASP A 58 2.31 -9.03 -19.07
CA ASP A 58 2.05 -9.52 -20.43
C ASP A 58 2.55 -8.51 -21.47
N ASN A 59 3.70 -8.82 -22.09
CA ASN A 59 4.32 -8.00 -23.13
C ASN A 59 3.46 -7.83 -24.40
N SER A 60 2.39 -8.62 -24.55
CA SER A 60 1.44 -8.49 -25.67
C SER A 60 0.23 -7.62 -25.33
N ALA A 61 0.02 -7.31 -24.05
CA ALA A 61 -1.11 -6.52 -23.58
C ALA A 61 -0.82 -5.01 -23.66
N THR A 62 -1.83 -4.25 -24.04
CA THR A 62 -1.79 -2.77 -24.05
C THR A 62 -2.23 -2.15 -22.72
N THR A 63 -2.75 -2.97 -21.81
CA THR A 63 -3.16 -2.61 -20.45
C THR A 63 -2.38 -3.47 -19.47
N PHE A 64 -2.11 -2.93 -18.28
CA PHE A 64 -1.39 -3.66 -17.25
C PHE A 64 -2.15 -4.94 -16.88
N SER A 65 -1.48 -6.09 -16.98
CA SER A 65 -2.11 -7.42 -16.83
C SER A 65 -1.67 -8.09 -15.54
N GLY A 66 -2.01 -7.48 -14.41
CA GLY A 66 -1.56 -7.90 -13.09
C GLY A 66 -1.82 -6.85 -12.03
N TYR A 67 -1.09 -6.93 -10.93
CA TYR A 67 -1.12 -5.96 -9.84
C TYR A 67 0.27 -5.76 -9.24
N VAL A 68 0.49 -4.57 -8.67
CA VAL A 68 1.72 -4.19 -8.00
C VAL A 68 1.42 -4.07 -6.51
N ILE A 69 2.31 -4.62 -5.68
CA ILE A 69 2.26 -4.43 -4.23
C ILE A 69 3.55 -3.75 -3.77
N LEU A 70 3.40 -2.79 -2.86
CA LEU A 70 4.46 -2.30 -2.00
C LEU A 70 4.42 -3.08 -0.69
N ILE A 71 5.58 -3.54 -0.23
CA ILE A 71 5.73 -4.19 1.07
C ILE A 71 6.57 -3.29 1.96
N LEU A 72 6.02 -2.82 3.09
CA LEU A 72 6.75 -2.11 4.15
C LEU A 72 6.64 -2.92 5.44
N ASN A 73 7.77 -3.39 5.97
CA ASN A 73 7.82 -4.13 7.24
C ASN A 73 6.83 -5.30 7.33
N SER A 74 6.60 -5.99 6.21
CA SER A 74 5.60 -7.07 6.01
C SER A 74 4.15 -6.64 5.78
N THR A 75 3.82 -5.35 5.94
CA THR A 75 2.53 -4.81 5.51
C THR A 75 2.53 -4.65 3.99
N GLN A 76 1.45 -5.07 3.32
CA GLN A 76 1.28 -4.94 1.88
C GLN A 76 0.32 -3.79 1.58
N TYR A 77 0.63 -3.05 0.52
CA TYR A 77 -0.16 -1.95 -0.01
C TYR A 77 -0.36 -2.20 -1.51
N ASP A 78 -1.61 -2.21 -1.96
CA ASP A 78 -1.92 -2.25 -3.38
C ASP A 78 -1.57 -0.91 -4.03
N MET A 79 -1.13 -0.97 -5.28
CA MET A 79 -0.55 0.17 -5.97
C MET A 79 -1.26 0.42 -7.30
N SER A 80 -1.70 1.65 -7.51
CA SER A 80 -2.13 2.14 -8.83
C SER A 80 -0.91 2.27 -9.74
N VAL A 81 -1.11 1.97 -11.02
CA VAL A 81 -0.08 2.07 -12.05
C VAL A 81 -0.57 2.85 -13.25
N SER A 82 0.33 3.63 -13.86
CA SER A 82 0.02 4.43 -15.04
C SER A 82 0.99 4.11 -16.17
N SER A 83 0.48 3.89 -17.39
CA SER A 83 1.34 3.61 -18.54
C SER A 83 2.21 4.82 -18.86
N VAL A 84 3.52 4.60 -19.01
CA VAL A 84 4.48 5.62 -19.48
C VAL A 84 4.97 5.35 -20.91
N GLY A 85 4.39 4.35 -21.59
CA GLY A 85 4.77 3.92 -22.93
C GLY A 85 5.70 2.71 -22.92
N ASP A 86 5.94 2.12 -24.09
CA ASP A 86 6.94 1.06 -24.31
C ASP A 86 6.90 -0.12 -23.33
N ASN A 87 5.69 -0.55 -22.92
CA ASN A 87 5.46 -1.65 -21.96
C ASN A 87 5.91 -1.35 -20.51
N GLU A 88 6.19 -0.09 -20.19
CA GLU A 88 6.53 0.39 -18.86
C GLU A 88 5.34 1.11 -18.20
N TYR A 89 5.26 0.96 -16.88
CA TYR A 89 4.23 1.53 -16.04
C TYR A 89 4.88 2.16 -14.80
N SER A 90 4.52 3.42 -14.52
CA SER A 90 4.98 4.10 -13.31
C SER A 90 4.04 3.84 -12.14
N PHE A 91 4.61 3.84 -10.94
CA PHE A 91 3.88 3.83 -9.67
C PHE A 91 4.46 4.90 -8.73
N SER A 92 3.64 5.35 -7.77
CA SER A 92 4.05 6.26 -6.69
C SER A 92 3.20 6.02 -5.46
N HIS A 93 3.81 6.01 -4.28
CA HIS A 93 3.14 5.84 -2.99
C HIS A 93 3.90 6.60 -1.91
N ASP A 94 3.19 7.24 -1.00
CA ASP A 94 3.78 7.73 0.24
C ASP A 94 3.66 6.66 1.32
N VAL A 95 4.75 6.41 2.04
CA VAL A 95 4.76 5.48 3.17
C VAL A 95 5.13 6.18 4.47
N VAL A 96 4.49 5.77 5.56
CA VAL A 96 4.82 6.21 6.92
C VAL A 96 5.77 5.21 7.56
N ILE A 97 7.04 5.59 7.68
CA ILE A 97 8.06 4.75 8.30
C ILE A 97 8.07 4.90 9.82
N VAL A 98 8.59 3.88 10.52
CA VAL A 98 8.73 3.89 11.98
C VAL A 98 10.17 4.18 12.40
N ASN A 99 10.38 4.48 13.68
CA ASN A 99 11.72 4.59 14.24
C ASN A 99 12.47 3.25 14.12
N GLY A 100 13.76 3.31 13.78
CA GLY A 100 14.58 2.11 13.56
C GLY A 100 14.51 1.59 12.13
N ARG A 101 14.63 0.28 11.95
CA ARG A 101 14.79 -0.35 10.64
C ARG A 101 13.44 -0.50 9.94
N ASN A 102 13.36 0.02 8.72
CA ASN A 102 12.25 -0.17 7.79
C ASN A 102 12.76 -0.90 6.55
N GLU A 103 12.05 -1.94 6.13
CA GLU A 103 12.36 -2.69 4.90
C GLU A 103 11.23 -2.51 3.90
N LEU A 104 11.60 -2.08 2.70
CA LEU A 104 10.70 -1.81 1.60
C LEU A 104 11.02 -2.71 0.39
N GLN A 105 9.99 -3.23 -0.26
CA GLN A 105 10.13 -3.99 -1.49
C GLN A 105 8.91 -3.77 -2.39
N ILE A 106 9.14 -3.66 -3.70
CA ILE A 106 8.07 -3.70 -4.71
C ILE A 106 8.01 -5.11 -5.31
N LYS A 107 6.79 -5.62 -5.49
CA LYS A 107 6.53 -6.88 -6.18
C LYS A 107 5.42 -6.73 -7.20
N VAL A 108 5.56 -7.42 -8.32
CA VAL A 108 4.60 -7.43 -9.42
C VAL A 108 4.13 -8.85 -9.65
N TYR A 109 2.82 -9.02 -9.66
CA TYR A 109 2.18 -10.29 -9.95
C TYR A 109 1.37 -10.17 -11.23
N ASN A 110 1.38 -11.21 -12.04
CA ASN A 110 0.48 -11.31 -13.19
C ASN A 110 -0.96 -11.62 -12.73
N SER A 111 -1.90 -11.66 -13.67
CA SER A 111 -3.31 -11.99 -13.38
C SER A 111 -3.54 -13.38 -12.75
N ASP A 112 -2.59 -14.31 -12.89
CA ASP A 112 -2.62 -15.63 -12.26
C ASP A 112 -1.98 -15.64 -10.85
N SER A 113 -1.68 -14.46 -10.28
CA SER A 113 -1.00 -14.29 -8.99
C SER A 113 0.40 -14.91 -8.94
N VAL A 114 1.09 -14.98 -10.09
CA VAL A 114 2.50 -15.41 -10.18
C VAL A 114 3.40 -14.19 -10.11
N LEU A 115 4.40 -14.22 -9.22
CA LEU A 115 5.44 -13.19 -9.12
C LEU A 115 6.27 -13.17 -10.40
N VAL A 116 6.28 -12.03 -11.10
CA VAL A 116 6.98 -11.85 -12.38
C VAL A 116 8.07 -10.79 -12.33
N GLU A 117 8.04 -9.88 -11.36
CA GLU A 117 9.04 -8.83 -11.18
C GLU A 117 9.11 -8.40 -9.71
N GLU A 118 10.30 -8.09 -9.19
CA GLU A 118 10.48 -7.56 -7.84
C GLU A 118 11.68 -6.61 -7.75
N SER A 119 11.63 -5.65 -6.83
CA SER A 119 12.79 -4.83 -6.49
C SER A 119 13.72 -5.57 -5.52
N PRO A 120 15.00 -5.16 -5.42
CA PRO A 120 15.79 -5.44 -4.22
C PRO A 120 15.10 -4.91 -2.96
N VAL A 121 15.44 -5.49 -1.81
CA VAL A 121 15.01 -4.93 -0.51
C VAL A 121 15.75 -3.61 -0.28
N TYR A 122 14.96 -2.56 -0.10
CA TYR A 122 15.43 -1.23 0.26
C TYR A 122 15.33 -1.06 1.78
N VAL A 123 16.39 -0.58 2.41
CA VAL A 123 16.43 -0.40 3.86
C VAL A 123 16.45 1.08 4.19
N ILE A 124 15.60 1.53 5.11
CA ILE A 124 15.60 2.91 5.62
C ILE A 124 15.74 2.86 7.13
N ILE A 125 16.63 3.66 7.70
CA ILE A 125 16.78 3.78 9.15
C ILE A 125 16.07 5.06 9.62
N GLY A 126 14.89 4.92 10.24
CA GLY A 126 14.19 6.03 10.86
C GLY A 126 14.90 6.47 12.14
N ASN A 127 15.18 7.77 12.26
CA ASN A 127 15.50 8.44 13.52
C ASN A 127 14.31 9.33 13.88
N LEU A 128 13.26 8.70 14.40
CA LEU A 128 11.95 9.31 14.58
C LEU A 128 11.53 9.25 16.05
N PRO A 129 10.78 10.25 16.54
CA PRO A 129 10.11 10.11 17.82
C PRO A 129 9.09 8.96 17.76
N THR A 130 8.85 8.34 18.91
CA THR A 130 7.70 7.45 19.10
C THR A 130 6.48 8.30 19.36
N TYR A 131 5.44 8.15 18.53
CA TYR A 131 4.19 8.86 18.76
C TYR A 131 3.20 8.00 19.57
N PRO A 132 2.45 8.62 20.50
CA PRO A 132 1.52 7.91 21.37
C PRO A 132 0.43 7.17 20.61
N PHE A 133 -0.07 7.73 19.52
CA PHE A 133 -1.19 7.17 18.76
C PHE A 133 -1.08 7.50 17.27
N ARG A 134 -1.36 6.50 16.42
CA ARG A 134 -1.49 6.65 14.97
C ARG A 134 -2.61 5.76 14.44
N VAL A 135 -3.26 6.21 13.38
CA VAL A 135 -4.17 5.40 12.56
C VAL A 135 -3.69 5.46 11.11
N GLU A 136 -3.67 4.30 10.46
CA GLU A 136 -3.50 4.19 9.01
C GLU A 136 -4.78 3.62 8.41
N LEU A 137 -5.24 4.21 7.32
CA LEU A 137 -6.32 3.77 6.46
C LEU A 137 -5.74 3.34 5.12
N THR A 138 -6.23 2.23 4.57
CA THR A 138 -6.02 1.76 3.19
C THR A 138 -7.32 1.17 2.67
N TRP A 139 -7.51 1.04 1.36
CA TRP A 139 -8.66 0.34 0.76
C TRP A 139 -8.24 -0.48 -0.47
N ASP A 140 -9.12 -1.35 -0.95
CA ASP A 140 -8.80 -2.46 -1.88
C ASP A 140 -9.21 -2.20 -3.34
N THR A 141 -9.58 -0.97 -3.66
CA THR A 141 -10.06 -0.56 -4.98
C THR A 141 -9.34 0.70 -5.41
N ASP A 142 -8.95 0.76 -6.68
CA ASP A 142 -8.39 1.97 -7.27
C ASP A 142 -9.49 3.04 -7.48
N ASP A 143 -9.07 4.28 -7.74
CA ASP A 143 -9.93 5.34 -8.28
C ASP A 143 -11.22 5.57 -7.45
N ASN A 144 -11.10 5.65 -6.12
CA ASN A 144 -12.13 6.11 -5.20
C ASN A 144 -11.50 6.91 -4.04
N ASP A 145 -12.34 7.54 -3.23
CA ASP A 145 -11.92 8.49 -2.20
C ASP A 145 -12.60 8.20 -0.84
N VAL A 146 -11.81 7.74 0.13
CA VAL A 146 -12.23 7.46 1.50
C VAL A 146 -11.40 8.28 2.48
N ASP A 147 -12.05 9.23 3.14
CA ASP A 147 -11.42 10.14 4.11
C ASP A 147 -11.36 9.54 5.51
N LEU A 148 -10.24 9.78 6.20
CA LEU A 148 -10.04 9.59 7.63
C LEU A 148 -10.37 10.88 8.39
N HIS A 149 -11.37 10.79 9.26
CA HIS A 149 -11.79 11.87 10.14
C HIS A 149 -11.36 11.60 11.58
N ALA A 150 -10.80 12.62 12.23
CA ALA A 150 -10.52 12.60 13.67
C ALA A 150 -11.22 13.77 14.37
N TYR A 151 -11.96 13.48 15.43
CA TYR A 151 -12.66 14.48 16.24
C TYR A 151 -12.10 14.47 17.65
N TYR A 152 -11.84 15.64 18.23
CA TYR A 152 -11.39 15.73 19.62
C TYR A 152 -12.48 16.31 20.52
N ILE A 153 -12.79 15.58 21.59
CA ILE A 153 -13.75 15.91 22.64
C ILE A 153 -12.97 16.14 23.94
N PRO A 154 -12.88 17.37 24.47
CA PRO A 154 -12.15 17.64 25.71
C PRO A 154 -12.70 16.84 26.90
N GLN A 155 -11.84 16.55 27.88
CA GLN A 155 -12.27 15.86 29.10
C GLN A 155 -13.38 16.64 29.82
N GLY A 156 -14.51 15.96 30.09
CA GLY A 156 -15.68 16.57 30.73
C GLY A 156 -16.74 17.09 29.75
N ASP A 157 -16.42 17.18 28.47
CA ASP A 157 -17.36 17.56 27.41
C ASP A 157 -18.00 16.32 26.74
N THR A 158 -19.03 16.57 25.92
CA THR A 158 -19.77 15.53 25.17
C THR A 158 -19.81 15.78 23.66
N THR A 159 -19.33 16.95 23.22
CA THR A 159 -19.34 17.35 21.82
C THR A 159 -17.91 17.63 21.34
N PRO A 160 -17.54 17.26 20.11
CA PRO A 160 -16.26 17.63 19.54
C PRO A 160 -16.05 19.14 19.53
N SER A 161 -14.85 19.58 19.87
CA SER A 161 -14.43 21.00 19.78
C SER A 161 -13.41 21.24 18.67
N GLN A 162 -12.78 20.17 18.18
CA GLN A 162 -11.75 20.19 17.14
C GLN A 162 -11.98 19.00 16.18
N HIS A 163 -11.57 19.17 14.92
CA HIS A 163 -11.78 18.20 13.86
C HIS A 163 -10.60 18.26 12.88
N CYS A 164 -9.95 17.13 12.63
CA CYS A 164 -8.89 16.95 11.65
C CYS A 164 -9.40 16.06 10.51
N TRP A 165 -9.24 16.51 9.27
CA TRP A 165 -9.70 15.87 8.02
C TRP A 165 -9.02 16.53 6.81
N TYR A 166 -9.28 16.08 5.58
CA TYR A 166 -8.56 16.50 4.38
C TYR A 166 -8.41 18.04 4.26
N ALA A 167 -9.45 18.81 4.61
CA ALA A 167 -9.45 20.27 4.47
C ALA A 167 -8.77 21.02 5.64
N ASP A 168 -8.65 20.38 6.81
CA ASP A 168 -7.97 20.93 7.99
C ASP A 168 -7.10 19.86 8.66
N LYS A 169 -5.98 19.55 7.98
CA LYS A 169 -5.03 18.48 8.35
C LYS A 169 -4.32 18.71 9.68
N SER A 170 -4.55 19.83 10.36
CA SER A 170 -4.00 20.11 11.70
C SER A 170 -5.05 20.77 12.59
N GLY A 171 -6.33 20.46 12.33
CA GLY A 171 -7.47 21.00 13.07
C GLY A 171 -7.59 20.52 14.51
N ILE A 172 -6.77 19.52 14.91
CA ILE A 172 -6.61 19.09 16.30
C ILE A 172 -5.23 19.51 16.80
N THR A 173 -5.18 20.11 17.98
CA THR A 173 -3.91 20.55 18.58
C THR A 173 -2.97 19.36 18.80
N ASP A 174 -1.72 19.50 18.34
CA ASP A 174 -0.67 18.47 18.41
C ASP A 174 -1.06 17.13 17.74
N ALA A 175 -1.93 17.17 16.72
CA ALA A 175 -2.22 16.03 15.86
C ALA A 175 -2.43 16.49 14.41
N PHE A 176 -2.20 15.59 13.46
CA PHE A 176 -2.33 15.92 12.05
C PHE A 176 -2.65 14.71 11.17
N LEU A 177 -3.11 14.98 9.94
CA LEU A 177 -3.11 14.02 8.84
C LEU A 177 -1.77 14.10 8.08
N ASP A 178 -1.03 12.99 8.08
CA ASP A 178 0.36 12.91 7.62
C ASP A 178 0.45 12.72 6.09
N VAL A 179 -0.47 11.90 5.55
CA VAL A 179 -0.61 11.52 4.15
C VAL A 179 -2.09 11.56 3.83
N ASP A 180 -2.42 12.16 2.70
CA ASP A 180 -3.77 12.31 2.16
C ASP A 180 -3.64 11.94 0.68
N ASP A 181 -4.10 10.74 0.35
CA ASP A 181 -4.15 10.23 -1.01
C ASP A 181 -5.59 10.34 -1.52
N VAL A 182 -5.79 11.26 -2.45
CA VAL A 182 -7.09 11.55 -3.05
C VAL A 182 -7.43 10.67 -4.26
N ASN A 183 -6.51 9.81 -4.71
CA ASN A 183 -6.76 8.86 -5.79
C ASN A 183 -5.84 7.62 -5.66
N GLY A 184 -6.40 6.46 -5.36
CA GLY A 184 -5.62 5.22 -5.33
C GLY A 184 -6.20 4.20 -4.38
N TYR A 185 -5.33 3.58 -3.58
CA TYR A 185 -5.65 2.56 -2.57
C TYR A 185 -5.40 3.09 -1.13
N GLY A 186 -5.29 4.42 -0.99
CA GLY A 186 -4.72 5.08 0.17
C GLY A 186 -3.18 5.07 0.14
N PRO A 187 -2.49 5.34 1.26
CA PRO A 187 -3.04 5.40 2.60
C PRO A 187 -3.42 6.81 3.03
N GLU A 188 -4.34 6.90 4.00
CA GLU A 188 -4.42 8.08 4.87
C GLU A 188 -3.85 7.77 6.25
N ASN A 189 -3.14 8.71 6.85
CA ASN A 189 -2.54 8.54 8.17
C ASN A 189 -2.89 9.70 9.09
N PHE A 190 -3.34 9.40 10.31
CA PHE A 190 -3.53 10.37 11.39
C PHE A 190 -2.57 10.09 12.54
N THR A 191 -1.82 11.10 12.99
CA THR A 191 -0.86 10.98 14.09
C THR A 191 -1.14 11.99 15.20
N ILE A 192 -1.12 11.54 16.45
CA ILE A 192 -1.09 12.40 17.65
C ILE A 192 0.37 12.51 18.11
N VAL A 193 0.90 13.73 18.18
CA VAL A 193 2.26 14.02 18.67
C VAL A 193 2.27 14.13 20.18
N THR A 194 1.31 14.87 20.74
CA THR A 194 1.15 15.09 22.18
C THR A 194 -0.30 14.82 22.57
N GLU A 195 -0.48 14.02 23.61
CA GLU A 195 -1.81 13.70 24.13
C GLU A 195 -2.36 14.84 24.99
N HIS A 196 -3.63 15.15 24.79
CA HIS A 196 -4.40 16.07 25.63
C HIS A 196 -5.56 15.32 26.31
N PRO A 197 -5.88 15.62 27.59
CA PRO A 197 -6.99 14.95 28.29
C PRO A 197 -8.33 15.13 27.58
N GLY A 198 -8.92 14.02 27.14
CA GLY A 198 -10.09 14.01 26.28
C GLY A 198 -10.22 12.72 25.49
N THR A 199 -11.05 12.72 24.47
CA THR A 199 -11.26 11.59 23.56
C THR A 199 -11.04 12.02 22.12
N TYR A 200 -10.18 11.28 21.41
CA TYR A 200 -10.00 11.36 19.97
C TYR A 200 -10.87 10.26 19.34
N ARG A 201 -11.94 10.67 18.65
CA ARG A 201 -12.88 9.79 17.97
C ARG A 201 -12.53 9.71 16.50
N MET A 202 -12.32 8.50 16.01
CA MET A 202 -11.93 8.22 14.64
C MET A 202 -13.12 7.74 13.82
N ALA A 203 -13.24 8.23 12.59
CA ALA A 203 -14.27 7.84 11.64
C ALA A 203 -13.70 7.73 10.22
N LEU A 204 -14.31 6.89 9.40
CA LEU A 204 -14.12 6.90 7.95
C LEU A 204 -15.34 7.49 7.28
N ARG A 205 -15.12 8.20 6.19
CA ARG A 205 -16.17 8.72 5.31
C ARG A 205 -15.89 8.30 3.88
N TYR A 206 -16.89 7.73 3.20
CA TYR A 206 -16.79 7.48 1.77
C TYR A 206 -17.17 8.76 1.03
N PHE A 207 -16.17 9.57 0.65
CA PHE A 207 -16.42 10.88 0.07
C PHE A 207 -16.96 10.75 -1.36
N SER A 208 -16.26 9.97 -2.18
CA SER A 208 -16.60 9.80 -3.59
C SER A 208 -16.25 8.40 -4.08
N SER A 209 -17.21 7.74 -4.73
CA SER A 209 -16.91 6.49 -5.42
C SER A 209 -16.14 6.70 -6.72
N HIS A 210 -16.13 7.91 -7.27
CA HIS A 210 -15.59 8.22 -8.60
C HIS A 210 -16.11 7.29 -9.73
N GLY A 211 -17.24 6.61 -9.50
CA GLY A 211 -17.83 5.65 -10.44
C GLY A 211 -17.46 4.18 -10.18
N VAL A 212 -16.68 3.89 -9.13
CA VAL A 212 -16.51 2.53 -8.60
C VAL A 212 -17.85 2.01 -8.10
N THR A 213 -18.30 0.90 -8.70
CA THR A 213 -19.59 0.26 -8.40
C THR A 213 -19.45 -1.02 -7.59
N SER A 214 -18.23 -1.53 -7.43
CA SER A 214 -17.92 -2.62 -6.53
C SER A 214 -17.91 -2.14 -5.07
N ASP A 215 -18.09 -3.08 -4.15
CA ASP A 215 -17.85 -2.86 -2.74
C ASP A 215 -16.38 -2.43 -2.51
N VAL A 216 -16.17 -1.48 -1.60
CA VAL A 216 -14.86 -0.95 -1.21
C VAL A 216 -14.55 -1.43 0.21
N THR A 217 -13.54 -2.28 0.36
CA THR A 217 -13.08 -2.76 1.67
C THR A 217 -11.98 -1.86 2.20
N CYS A 218 -12.32 -1.05 3.19
CA CYS A 218 -11.37 -0.27 3.96
C CYS A 218 -10.72 -1.13 5.05
N THR A 219 -9.41 -0.98 5.23
CA THR A 219 -8.64 -1.55 6.34
C THR A 219 -8.03 -0.42 7.16
N VAL A 220 -8.36 -0.38 8.45
CA VAL A 220 -7.75 0.55 9.42
C VAL A 220 -6.79 -0.20 10.35
N ARG A 221 -5.58 0.31 10.49
CA ARG A 221 -4.55 -0.18 11.41
C ARG A 221 -4.31 0.87 12.49
N ILE A 222 -4.48 0.48 13.74
CA ILE A 222 -4.39 1.37 14.91
C ILE A 222 -3.11 1.05 15.66
N TYR A 223 -2.31 2.06 15.91
CA TYR A 223 -1.02 1.96 16.57
C TYR A 223 -1.02 2.75 17.87
N LYS A 224 -0.42 2.19 18.93
CA LYS A 224 -0.12 2.90 20.17
C LYS A 224 1.36 2.78 20.48
N ASN A 225 2.02 3.90 20.73
CA ASN A 225 3.47 3.96 20.89
C ASN A 225 4.19 3.22 19.74
N GLU A 226 3.76 3.46 18.50
CA GLU A 226 4.24 2.80 17.27
C GLU A 226 4.01 1.28 17.17
N ASN A 227 3.31 0.66 18.13
CA ASN A 227 2.98 -0.77 18.07
C ASN A 227 1.57 -0.97 17.52
N LEU A 228 1.40 -1.87 16.55
CA LEU A 228 0.08 -2.25 16.05
C LEU A 228 -0.73 -2.90 17.17
N VAL A 229 -1.87 -2.29 17.51
CA VAL A 229 -2.76 -2.80 18.58
C VAL A 229 -4.10 -3.30 18.04
N SER A 230 -4.51 -2.90 16.84
CA SER A 230 -5.75 -3.37 16.22
C SER A 230 -5.69 -3.23 14.70
N THR A 231 -6.32 -4.17 14.00
CA THR A 231 -6.67 -4.05 12.59
C THR A 231 -8.18 -4.27 12.49
N GLN A 232 -8.89 -3.35 11.84
CA GLN A 232 -10.33 -3.45 11.62
C GLN A 232 -10.62 -3.25 10.14
N THR A 233 -11.74 -3.81 9.66
CA THR A 233 -12.19 -3.60 8.28
C THR A 233 -13.62 -3.09 8.25
N HIS A 234 -13.93 -2.34 7.21
CA HIS A 234 -15.28 -1.86 6.90
C HIS A 234 -15.50 -1.93 5.40
N VAL A 235 -16.75 -2.17 4.99
CA VAL A 235 -17.11 -2.21 3.58
C VAL A 235 -18.09 -1.09 3.30
N PHE A 236 -17.72 -0.20 2.38
CA PHE A 236 -18.64 0.77 1.80
C PHE A 236 -19.19 0.26 0.47
N ILE A 237 -20.43 0.62 0.17
CA ILE A 237 -21.04 0.44 -1.16
C ILE A 237 -21.18 1.79 -1.86
N GLU A 238 -21.26 1.80 -3.19
CA GLU A 238 -21.35 3.02 -4.02
C GLU A 238 -22.36 4.05 -3.48
N SER A 239 -23.56 3.61 -3.08
CA SER A 239 -24.62 4.52 -2.61
C SER A 239 -24.33 5.20 -1.28
N GLN A 240 -23.30 4.75 -0.55
CA GLN A 240 -22.85 5.39 0.68
C GLN A 240 -21.88 6.55 0.41
N ALA A 241 -21.32 6.66 -0.80
CA ALA A 241 -20.53 7.80 -1.21
C ALA A 241 -21.39 9.07 -1.25
N ASN A 242 -21.11 10.03 -0.36
CA ASN A 242 -22.01 11.16 -0.12
C ASN A 242 -21.31 12.49 0.17
N GLY A 243 -20.08 12.67 -0.31
CA GLY A 243 -19.29 13.88 -0.10
C GLY A 243 -19.03 14.11 1.39
N ASP A 244 -19.16 15.35 1.87
CA ASP A 244 -18.90 15.72 3.26
C ASP A 244 -20.00 15.36 4.27
N ASP A 245 -21.03 14.61 3.86
CA ASP A 245 -22.15 14.26 4.72
C ASP A 245 -21.80 13.09 5.66
N ALA A 246 -21.74 13.39 6.95
CA ALA A 246 -21.41 12.43 8.01
C ALA A 246 -22.45 11.31 8.24
N THR A 247 -23.58 11.32 7.53
CA THR A 247 -24.70 10.38 7.75
C THR A 247 -24.28 8.90 7.60
N ASN A 248 -23.31 8.62 6.72
CA ASN A 248 -22.82 7.27 6.47
C ASN A 248 -21.46 6.97 7.13
N ASP A 249 -20.95 7.87 7.98
CA ASP A 249 -19.63 7.72 8.60
C ASP A 249 -19.56 6.43 9.43
N TRP A 250 -18.46 5.72 9.28
CA TRP A 250 -18.13 4.60 10.14
C TRP A 250 -17.22 5.05 11.27
N TYR A 251 -17.79 5.27 12.46
CA TYR A 251 -17.03 5.51 13.69
C TYR A 251 -16.47 4.19 14.24
N PHE A 252 -15.13 4.07 14.31
CA PHE A 252 -14.48 2.78 14.57
C PHE A 252 -13.56 2.75 15.80
N TYR A 253 -13.21 3.91 16.37
CA TYR A 253 -12.34 3.94 17.54
C TYR A 253 -12.45 5.22 18.36
N ASP A 254 -12.52 5.08 19.69
CA ASP A 254 -12.37 6.19 20.64
C ASP A 254 -11.06 5.99 21.43
N TYR A 255 -10.12 6.90 21.25
CA TYR A 255 -8.89 6.96 22.02
C TYR A 255 -9.03 7.98 23.16
N THR A 256 -9.27 7.50 24.38
CA THR A 256 -9.46 8.36 25.56
C THR A 256 -8.17 8.47 26.39
N VAL A 257 -7.77 9.71 26.65
CA VAL A 257 -6.66 10.11 27.52
C VAL A 257 -7.27 10.70 28.80
N GLN A 258 -6.80 10.25 29.96
CA GLN A 258 -7.32 10.64 31.28
C GLN A 258 -6.51 11.76 31.94
#